data_AF-A0A143XWQ4-F1
#
_entry.id   AF-A0A143XWQ4-F1
#
_cell.length_a   1.000
_cell.length_b   1.000
_cell.length_c   1.000
_cell.angle_alpha   90.00
_cell.angle_beta   90.00
_cell.angle_gamma   90.00
#
_symmetry.space_group_name_H-M   'P 1'
#
loop_
_entity.id
_entity.type
_entity.pdbx_description
1 polymer ?
#
loop_
_entity_poly.entity_id
_entity_poly.type
_entity_poly.pdbx_seq_one_letter_code
_entity_poly.pdbx_strand_id
1 'polypeptide(L)'
;MSRQRRNFSAKFKSDLVIELLKGEKDLNTLATENNIQPNLLRNWKKEFLDKASVVFDDKREENLKEKLAEERKEKAEYAKKVGQLTMQVDWLKKKSEEICGPDYESKFSPKPFDD
;
A
#
# COMPACT_ATOMS: atom_id res chain seq x y z
N MET A 1 -2.31 -31.15 -7.52
CA MET A 1 -3.62 -30.44 -7.45
C MET A 1 -3.52 -29.34 -6.40
N SER A 2 -3.43 -28.07 -6.79
CA SER A 2 -3.49 -26.93 -5.87
C SER A 2 -4.89 -26.87 -5.26
N ARG A 3 -5.02 -27.02 -3.93
CA ARG A 3 -6.30 -26.80 -3.24
C ARG A 3 -6.65 -25.31 -3.33
N GLN A 4 -7.76 -24.99 -3.96
CA GLN A 4 -8.29 -23.62 -4.02
C GLN A 4 -8.52 -23.11 -2.60
N ARG A 5 -7.90 -21.98 -2.25
CA ARG A 5 -8.09 -21.34 -0.94
C ARG A 5 -9.55 -20.89 -0.81
N ARG A 6 -10.22 -21.35 0.24
CA ARG A 6 -11.53 -20.82 0.66
C ARG A 6 -11.35 -19.40 1.18
N ASN A 7 -12.09 -18.45 0.60
CA ASN A 7 -12.12 -17.07 1.06
C ASN A 7 -13.38 -16.84 1.91
N PHE A 8 -13.22 -16.14 3.02
CA PHE A 8 -14.30 -15.78 3.93
C PHE A 8 -14.45 -14.25 3.97
N SER A 9 -15.68 -13.75 3.97
CA SER A 9 -15.96 -12.32 4.04
C SER A 9 -15.54 -11.75 5.40
N ALA A 10 -15.20 -10.46 5.44
CA ALA A 10 -14.83 -9.79 6.69
C ALA A 10 -15.95 -9.86 7.73
N LYS A 11 -17.19 -9.65 7.30
CA LYS A 11 -18.40 -9.76 8.14
C LYS A 11 -18.55 -11.15 8.76
N PHE A 12 -18.40 -12.20 7.95
CA PHE A 12 -18.50 -13.57 8.46
C PHE A 12 -17.42 -13.85 9.52
N LYS A 13 -16.18 -13.41 9.29
CA LYS A 13 -15.10 -13.58 10.28
C LYS A 13 -15.40 -12.82 11.57
N SER A 14 -15.87 -11.57 11.48
CA SER A 14 -16.17 -10.76 12.66
C SER A 14 -17.33 -11.32 13.47
N ASP A 15 -18.42 -11.73 12.82
CA ASP A 15 -19.61 -12.26 13.49
C ASP A 15 -19.26 -13.54 14.28
N LEU A 16 -18.47 -14.42 13.66
CA LEU A 16 -18.00 -15.66 14.28
C LEU A 16 -17.07 -15.42 15.48
N VAL A 17 -16.15 -14.46 15.36
CA VAL A 17 -15.27 -14.08 16.48
C VAL A 17 -16.07 -13.44 17.61
N ILE A 18 -17.08 -12.63 17.30
CA ILE A 18 -17.96 -12.01 18.31
C ILE A 18 -18.77 -13.08 19.03
N GLU A 19 -19.37 -14.05 18.33
CA GLU A 19 -20.07 -15.19 18.94
C GLU A 19 -19.15 -15.99 19.86
N LEU A 20 -17.91 -16.25 19.43
CA LEU A 20 -16.89 -16.88 20.25
C LEU A 20 -16.52 -16.06 21.50
N LEU A 21 -16.47 -14.73 21.40
CA LEU A 21 -16.17 -13.83 22.52
C LEU A 21 -17.34 -13.70 23.50
N LYS A 22 -18.58 -13.81 23.04
CA LYS A 22 -19.77 -13.88 23.90
C LYS A 22 -19.79 -15.15 24.76
N GLY A 23 -19.11 -16.21 24.33
CA GLY A 23 -18.97 -17.46 25.08
C GLY A 23 -20.19 -18.37 25.04
N GLU A 24 -21.13 -18.13 24.12
CA GLU A 24 -22.35 -18.95 23.94
C GLU A 24 -22.02 -20.37 23.44
N LYS A 25 -20.93 -20.52 22.68
CA LYS A 25 -20.42 -21.80 22.16
C LYS A 25 -18.91 -21.91 22.31
N ASP A 26 -18.42 -23.13 22.51
CA ASP A 26 -16.99 -23.41 22.50
C ASP A 26 -16.40 -23.25 21.10
N LEU A 27 -15.10 -22.93 21.04
CA LEU A 27 -14.34 -22.77 19.81
C LEU A 27 -14.46 -23.99 18.89
N ASN A 28 -14.39 -25.20 19.43
CA ASN A 28 -14.44 -26.43 18.62
C ASN A 28 -15.84 -26.67 18.05
N THR A 29 -16.87 -26.41 18.84
CA THR A 29 -18.28 -26.51 18.41
C THR A 29 -18.56 -25.50 17.29
N LEU A 30 -18.19 -24.24 17.50
CA LEU A 30 -18.42 -23.17 16.53
C LEU A 30 -17.65 -23.39 15.23
N ALA A 31 -16.41 -23.89 15.32
CA ALA A 31 -15.61 -24.26 14.16
C ALA A 31 -16.25 -25.41 13.36
N THR A 32 -16.77 -26.43 14.05
CA THR A 32 -17.42 -27.58 13.42
C THR A 32 -18.74 -27.18 12.74
N GLU A 33 -19.60 -26.44 13.43
CA GLU A 33 -20.89 -25.96 12.88
C GLU A 33 -20.70 -25.13 11.60
N ASN A 34 -19.65 -24.32 11.56
CA ASN A 34 -19.35 -23.45 10.42
C ASN A 34 -18.40 -24.10 9.39
N ASN A 35 -18.02 -25.36 9.60
CA ASN A 35 -17.11 -26.12 8.73
C ASN A 35 -15.78 -25.39 8.49
N ILE A 36 -15.19 -24.89 9.58
CA ILE A 36 -13.93 -24.15 9.63
C ILE A 36 -12.95 -24.91 10.53
N GLN A 37 -11.66 -24.84 10.21
CA GLN A 37 -10.64 -25.41 11.07
C GLN A 37 -10.50 -24.59 12.37
N PRO A 38 -10.45 -25.23 13.57
CA PRO A 38 -10.33 -24.54 14.86
C PRO A 38 -9.17 -23.53 14.94
N ASN A 39 -8.01 -23.88 14.37
CA ASN A 39 -6.84 -22.99 14.32
C ASN A 39 -7.11 -21.71 13.51
N LEU A 40 -7.93 -21.78 12.47
CA LEU A 40 -8.26 -20.62 11.64
C LEU A 40 -9.14 -19.64 12.43
N LEU A 41 -10.12 -20.14 13.19
CA LEU A 41 -10.93 -19.32 14.10
C LEU A 41 -10.08 -18.71 15.22
N ARG A 42 -9.10 -19.47 15.75
CA ARG A 42 -8.14 -18.96 16.74
C ARG A 42 -7.30 -17.80 16.21
N ASN A 43 -6.85 -17.90 14.96
CA ASN A 43 -6.11 -16.85 14.28
C ASN A 43 -6.98 -15.60 14.05
N TRP A 44 -8.23 -15.78 13.62
CA TRP A 44 -9.15 -14.65 13.45
C TRP A 44 -9.47 -13.94 14.76
N LYS A 45 -9.65 -14.68 15.85
CA LYS A 45 -9.82 -14.08 17.19
C LYS A 45 -8.62 -13.22 17.56
N LYS A 46 -7.40 -13.71 17.33
CA LYS A 46 -6.17 -12.94 17.57
C LYS A 46 -6.13 -11.68 16.71
N GLU A 47 -6.31 -11.81 15.40
CA GLU A 47 -6.30 -10.68 14.47
C GLU A 47 -7.37 -9.62 14.80
N PHE A 48 -8.55 -10.05 15.24
CA PHE A 48 -9.62 -9.15 15.64
C PHE A 48 -9.25 -8.35 16.89
N LEU A 49 -8.73 -9.01 17.93
CA LEU A 49 -8.31 -8.35 19.16
C LEU A 49 -7.13 -7.41 18.94
N ASP A 50 -6.16 -7.81 18.12
CA ASP A 50 -4.99 -6.99 17.78
C ASP A 50 -5.40 -5.69 17.06
N LYS A 51 -6.46 -5.74 16.25
CA LYS A 51 -6.99 -4.58 15.51
C LYS A 51 -8.08 -3.81 16.27
N ALA A 52 -8.65 -4.39 17.33
CA ALA A 52 -9.77 -3.80 18.05
C ALA A 52 -9.39 -2.48 18.74
N SER A 53 -8.18 -2.39 19.29
CA SER A 53 -7.68 -1.16 19.92
C SER A 53 -7.64 0.02 18.97
N VAL A 54 -7.27 -0.22 17.70
CA VAL A 54 -7.19 0.80 16.65
C VAL A 54 -8.55 1.42 16.33
N VAL A 55 -9.65 0.73 16.60
CA VAL A 55 -11.01 1.26 16.38
C VAL A 55 -11.34 2.37 17.38
N PHE A 56 -10.78 2.32 18.59
CA PHE A 56 -10.97 3.32 19.64
C PHE A 56 -9.86 4.37 19.70
N ASP A 57 -8.88 4.30 18.79
CA ASP A 57 -7.86 5.34 18.68
C ASP A 57 -8.45 6.54 17.92
N ASP A 58 -8.96 7.52 18.67
CA ASP A 58 -9.53 8.77 18.14
C ASP A 58 -8.54 9.56 17.27
N LYS A 59 -7.22 9.30 17.41
CA LYS A 59 -6.18 9.92 16.59
C LYS A 59 -6.02 9.27 15.23
N ARG A 60 -6.77 8.21 14.90
CA ARG A 60 -6.64 7.52 13.60
C ARG A 60 -6.81 8.48 12.42
N GLU A 61 -7.80 9.37 12.47
CA GLU A 61 -8.01 10.35 11.41
C GLU A 61 -6.89 11.40 11.36
N GLU A 62 -6.41 11.85 12.51
CA GLU A 62 -5.30 12.82 12.60
C GLU A 62 -4.01 12.21 12.05
N ASN A 63 -3.66 10.99 12.46
CA ASN A 63 -2.51 10.23 11.96
C ASN A 63 -2.58 9.99 10.45
N LEU A 64 -3.78 9.72 9.90
CA LEU A 64 -3.99 9.56 8.46
C LEU A 64 -3.81 10.89 7.71
N LYS A 65 -4.34 11.99 8.26
CA LYS A 65 -4.18 13.34 7.69
C LYS A 65 -2.73 13.78 7.70
N GLU A 66 -2.00 13.49 8.77
CA GLU A 66 -0.58 13.82 8.92
C GLU A 66 0.28 13.07 7.89
N LYS A 67 0.09 11.75 7.76
CA LYS A 67 0.78 10.95 6.72
C LYS A 67 0.49 11.45 5.31
N LEU A 68 -0.77 11.77 5.00
CA LEU A 68 -1.14 12.35 3.71
C LEU A 68 -0.51 13.72 3.47
N ALA A 69 -0.36 14.54 4.52
CA ALA A 69 0.29 15.84 4.41
C ALA A 69 1.79 15.68 4.14
N GLU A 70 2.45 14.71 4.78
CA GLU A 70 3.86 14.39 4.57
C GLU A 70 4.11 13.86 3.15
N GLU A 71 3.33 12.89 2.68
CA GLU A 71 3.41 12.40 1.29
C GLU A 71 3.20 13.52 0.26
N ARG A 72 2.31 14.48 0.55
CA ARG A 72 2.09 15.64 -0.32
C ARG A 72 3.29 16.58 -0.35
N LYS A 73 3.94 16.81 0.80
CA LYS A 73 5.16 17.63 0.88
C LYS A 73 6.28 16.99 0.08
N GLU A 74 6.54 15.70 0.26
CA GLU A 74 7.56 14.97 -0.49
C GLU A 74 7.29 15.04 -2.00
N LYS A 75 6.05 14.77 -2.44
CA LYS A 75 5.67 14.89 -3.85
C LYS A 75 5.89 16.30 -4.41
N ALA A 76 5.59 17.34 -3.63
CA ALA A 76 5.81 18.72 -4.05
C ALA A 76 7.31 19.06 -4.19
N GLU A 77 8.15 18.56 -3.28
CA GLU A 77 9.60 18.72 -3.36
C GLU A 77 10.19 18.01 -4.58
N TYR A 78 9.75 16.78 -4.85
CA TYR A 78 10.15 16.06 -6.06
C TYR A 78 9.68 16.78 -7.33
N ALA A 79 8.45 17.26 -7.39
CA ALA A 79 7.93 18.01 -8.54
C ALA A 79 8.75 19.29 -8.79
N LYS A 80 9.13 20.01 -7.74
CA LYS A 80 10.00 21.19 -7.85
C LYS A 80 11.38 20.83 -8.41
N LYS A 81 11.98 19.74 -7.93
CA LYS A 81 13.30 19.29 -8.39
C LYS A 81 13.26 18.82 -9.85
N VAL A 82 12.21 18.09 -10.23
CA VAL A 82 11.97 17.70 -11.63
C VAL A 82 11.84 18.93 -12.51
N GLY A 83 11.01 19.91 -12.12
CA GLY A 83 10.85 21.15 -12.90
C GLY A 83 12.17 21.93 -13.08
N GLN A 84 12.98 22.04 -12.02
CA GLN A 84 14.31 22.66 -12.10
C GLN A 84 15.25 21.89 -13.05
N LEU A 85 15.28 20.56 -12.95
CA LEU A 85 16.11 19.72 -13.82
C LEU A 85 15.63 19.78 -15.27
N THR A 86 14.33 19.78 -15.53
CA THR A 86 13.77 19.93 -16.87
C THR A 86 14.23 21.24 -17.51
N MET A 87 14.13 22.37 -16.78
CA MET A 87 14.61 23.67 -17.29
C MET A 87 16.12 23.67 -17.57
N GLN A 88 16.92 23.04 -16.70
CA GLN A 88 18.36 22.94 -16.90
C GLN A 88 18.72 22.07 -18.11
N VAL A 89 18.04 20.92 -18.26
CA VAL A 89 18.21 20.03 -19.40
C VAL A 89 17.83 20.73 -20.69
N ASP A 90 16.67 21.38 -20.75
CA ASP A 90 16.21 22.10 -21.94
C ASP A 90 17.19 23.21 -22.34
N TRP A 91 17.73 23.94 -21.36
CA TRP A 91 18.75 24.95 -21.61
C TRP A 91 20.05 24.36 -22.15
N LEU A 92 20.54 23.26 -21.56
CA LEU A 92 21.75 22.57 -22.01
C LEU A 92 21.59 21.96 -23.41
N LYS A 93 20.41 21.42 -23.71
CA LYS A 93 20.07 20.90 -25.03
C LYS A 93 20.14 22.01 -26.08
N LYS A 94 19.51 23.15 -25.81
CA LYS A 94 19.57 24.33 -26.69
C LYS A 94 21.01 24.80 -26.91
N LYS A 95 21.84 24.85 -25.85
CA LYS A 95 23.25 25.25 -25.98
C LYS A 95 24.09 24.25 -26.75
N SER A 96 23.84 22.97 -26.57
CA SER A 96 24.52 21.92 -27.32
C SER A 96 24.16 21.98 -28.81
N GLU A 97 22.90 22.26 -29.14
CA GLU A 97 22.46 22.47 -30.53
C GLU A 97 23.13 23.70 -31.16
N GLU A 98 23.21 24.82 -30.43
CA GLU A 98 23.88 26.05 -30.89
C GLU A 98 25.39 25.83 -31.18
N ILE A 99 26.07 24.99 -30.40
CA ILE A 99 27.54 24.81 -30.48
C ILE A 99 27.92 23.64 -31.41
N CYS A 100 27.25 22.50 -31.26
CA CYS A 100 27.60 21.24 -31.90
C CYS A 100 26.73 20.91 -33.14
N GLY A 101 25.71 21.71 -33.41
CA GLY A 101 24.76 21.52 -34.50
C GLY A 101 23.57 20.62 -34.14
N PRO A 102 22.55 20.52 -35.01
CA PRO A 102 21.28 19.82 -34.73
C PRO A 102 21.43 18.32 -34.46
N ASP A 103 22.53 17.70 -34.91
CA ASP A 103 22.77 16.26 -34.77
C ASP A 103 23.60 15.90 -33.52
N TYR A 104 23.79 16.84 -32.59
CA TYR A 104 24.59 16.62 -31.38
C TYR A 104 24.09 15.48 -30.50
N GLU A 105 22.77 15.29 -30.37
CA GLU A 105 22.20 14.23 -29.50
C GLU A 105 22.66 12.85 -29.98
N SER A 106 22.64 12.61 -31.30
CA SER A 106 23.08 11.33 -31.88
C SER A 106 24.59 11.10 -31.78
N LYS A 107 25.39 12.17 -31.74
CA LYS A 107 26.86 12.09 -31.71
C LYS A 107 27.43 11.98 -30.29
N PHE A 108 26.77 12.62 -29.32
CA PHE A 108 27.35 12.85 -27.99
C PHE A 108 26.44 12.45 -26.82
N SER A 109 25.18 12.09 -27.08
CA SER A 109 24.24 11.63 -26.03
C SER A 109 23.55 10.31 -26.44
N PRO A 110 24.32 9.22 -26.60
CA PRO A 110 23.73 7.88 -26.75
C PRO A 110 22.85 7.59 -25.53
N LYS A 111 21.57 7.29 -25.77
CA LYS A 111 20.59 7.17 -24.71
C LYS A 111 20.88 5.92 -23.87
N PRO A 112 20.98 6.04 -22.53
CA PRO A 112 21.33 4.91 -21.66
C PRO A 112 20.25 3.83 -21.51
N PHE A 113 19.04 4.04 -22.04
CA PHE A 113 17.86 3.20 -21.77
C PHE A 113 17.04 2.85 -23.02
N ASP A 114 17.58 3.09 -24.21
CA ASP A 114 16.96 2.61 -25.46
C ASP A 114 17.59 1.25 -25.81
N ASP A 115 17.01 0.17 -25.28
CA ASP A 115 17.08 -1.19 -25.87
C ASP A 115 15.92 -1.37 -26.86
#